data_AF-C7TQD8-F1
#
_entry.id   AF-C7TQD8-F1
#
_cell.length_a   1.000
_cell.length_b   1.000
_cell.length_c   1.000
_cell.angle_alpha   90.00
_cell.angle_beta   90.00
_cell.angle_gamma   90.00
#
_symmetry.space_group_name_H-M   'P 1'
#
loop_
_entity.id
_entity.type
_entity.pdbx_description
1 polymer ?
#
loop_
_entity_poly.entity_id
_entity_poly.type
_entity_poly.pdbx_seq_one_letter_code
_entity_poly.pdbx_strand_id
1 'polypeptide(L)' 'MRGKLLDAIPLTSLNGVGETQAEKLNKMGLRTIRDLLFHLPLRYEDQ' A
#
# COMPACT_ATOMS: atom_id res chain seq x y z
N MET A 1 19.13 -4.73 -12.81
CA MET A 1 17.82 -5.02 -12.20
C MET A 1 16.83 -3.96 -12.68
N ARG A 2 15.73 -4.32 -13.34
CA ARG A 2 14.71 -3.35 -13.76
C ARG A 2 13.91 -2.95 -12.51
N GLY A 3 14.29 -1.84 -11.88
CA GLY A 3 13.51 -1.28 -10.77
C GLY A 3 12.24 -0.65 -11.33
N LYS A 4 11.07 -1.21 -10.99
CA LYS A 4 9.80 -0.54 -11.22
C LYS A 4 9.67 0.58 -10.19
N LEU A 5 9.26 1.77 -10.61
CA LEU A 5 9.05 2.90 -9.70
C LEU A 5 7.91 2.56 -8.73
N LEU A 6 8.14 2.71 -7.42
CA LEU A 6 7.20 2.25 -6.37
C LEU A 6 5.86 2.99 -6.35
N ASP A 7 5.81 4.20 -6.91
CA ASP A 7 4.59 4.98 -7.16
C ASP A 7 3.79 4.50 -8.38
N ALA A 8 4.36 3.61 -9.20
CA ALA A 8 3.66 2.98 -10.31
C ALA A 8 3.22 1.54 -10.00
N ILE A 9 3.44 1.07 -8.77
CA ILE A 9 3.04 -0.27 -8.33
C ILE A 9 1.72 -0.17 -7.57
N PRO A 10 0.61 -0.70 -8.12
CA PRO A 10 -0.69 -0.65 -7.46
C PRO A 10 -0.72 -1.59 -6.25
N LEU A 11 -1.52 -1.27 -5.23
CA LEU A 11 -1.65 -2.09 -4.01
C LEU A 11 -2.15 -3.51 -4.30
N THR A 12 -2.89 -3.72 -5.39
CA THR A 12 -3.36 -5.04 -5.84
C THR A 12 -2.24 -6.00 -6.24
N SER A 13 -0.99 -5.53 -6.36
CA SER A 13 0.16 -6.43 -6.54
C SER A 13 0.57 -7.16 -5.25
N LEU A 14 0.06 -6.73 -4.08
CA LEU A 14 0.32 -7.38 -2.81
C LEU A 14 -0.58 -8.61 -2.65
N ASN A 15 0.00 -9.70 -2.14
CA ASN A 15 -0.77 -10.89 -1.79
C ASN A 15 -1.82 -10.52 -0.72
N GLY A 16 -3.07 -10.95 -0.92
CA GLY A 16 -4.19 -10.65 -0.03
C GLY A 16 -4.89 -9.31 -0.29
N VAL A 17 -4.42 -8.48 -1.24
CA VAL A 17 -5.08 -7.22 -1.60
C VAL A 17 -5.85 -7.38 -2.91
N GLY A 18 -7.10 -7.84 -2.81
CA GLY A 18 -8.05 -7.81 -3.92
C GLY A 18 -8.67 -6.42 -4.16
N GLU A 19 -9.52 -6.30 -5.18
CA GLU A 19 -10.15 -5.03 -5.57
C GLU A 19 -10.89 -4.34 -4.42
N THR A 20 -11.69 -5.08 -3.64
CA THR A 20 -12.43 -4.54 -2.50
C THR A 20 -11.52 -3.95 -1.41
N GLN A 21 -10.37 -4.58 -1.15
CA GLN A 21 -9.40 -4.06 -0.17
C GLN A 21 -8.65 -2.85 -0.73
N ALA A 22 -8.29 -2.87 -2.02
CA ALA A 22 -7.69 -1.74 -2.70
C ALA A 22 -8.61 -0.51 -2.70
N GLU A 23 -9.93 -0.67 -2.88
CA GLU A 23 -10.89 0.43 -2.78
C GLU A 23 -10.92 1.06 -1.38
N LYS A 24 -10.87 0.26 -0.31
CA LYS A 24 -10.81 0.79 1.06
C LYS A 24 -9.52 1.57 1.30
N LEU A 25 -8.39 1.06 0.84
CA LEU A 25 -7.08 1.74 0.93
C LEU A 25 -7.07 3.04 0.11
N ASN A 26 -7.65 3.03 -1.09
CA ASN A 26 -7.80 4.21 -1.94
C ASN A 26 -8.62 5.31 -1.24
N LYS A 27 -9.68 4.95 -0.49
CA LYS A 27 -10.47 5.90 0.30
C LYS A 27 -9.66 6.53 1.45
N MET A 28 -8.61 5.86 1.92
CA MET A 28 -7.65 6.38 2.91
C MET A 28 -6.49 7.15 2.25
N GLY A 29 -6.50 7.33 0.92
CA GLY A 29 -5.46 8.00 0.16
C GLY A 29 -4.27 7.11 -0.23
N LEU A 30 -4.34 5.81 0.02
CA LEU A 30 -3.27 4.85 -0.29
C LEU A 30 -3.56 4.18 -1.63
N ARG A 31 -2.75 4.43 -2.65
CA ARG A 31 -2.98 3.93 -4.03
C ARG A 31 -1.84 3.05 -4.52
N THR A 32 -0.65 3.26 -3.99
CA THR A 32 0.61 2.67 -4.47
C THR A 32 1.42 2.08 -3.32
N ILE A 33 2.39 1.22 -3.65
CA ILE A 33 3.34 0.69 -2.66
C ILE A 33 4.10 1.82 -1.95
N ARG A 34 4.44 2.90 -2.66
CA ARG A 34 5.08 4.08 -2.04
C ARG A 34 4.20 4.65 -0.93
N ASP A 35 2.91 4.85 -1.20
CA ASP A 35 1.98 5.43 -0.22
C ASP A 35 1.92 4.58 1.04
N LEU A 36 1.86 3.25 0.88
CA LEU A 36 1.81 2.31 2.01
C LEU A 36 3.11 2.32 2.84
N LEU A 37 4.28 2.37 2.20
CA LEU A 37 5.57 2.40 2.90
C LEU A 37 5.77 3.68 3.72
N PHE A 38 5.17 4.80 3.28
CA PHE A 38 5.23 6.08 3.99
C PHE A 38 3.96 6.36 4.83
N HIS A 39 3.03 5.40 4.91
CA HIS A 39 1.90 5.45 5.83
C HIS A 39 2.31 4.91 7.20
N LEU A 40 3.05 5.73 7.94
CA LEU A 40 3.62 5.34 9.22
C LEU A 40 2.53 5.20 10.30
N PRO A 41 2.60 4.16 11.13
CA PRO A 41 1.65 4.00 12.22
C PRO A 41 1.85 5.08 13.29
N LEU A 42 0.75 5.51 13.93
CA LEU A 42 0.79 6.46 15.05
C LEU A 42 1.59 5.93 16.24
N ARG A 43 1.53 4.62 16.45
CA ARG A 43 2.32 3.88 17.43
C ARG A 43 2.44 2.43 16.96
N TYR A 44 3.54 1.79 17.33
CA TYR A 44 3.66 0.34 17.24
C TYR A 44 3.03 -0.25 18.51
N GLU A 45 2.18 -1.27 18.34
CA GLU A 45 1.73 -2.08 19.47
C GLU A 45 2.66 -3.27 19.58
N ASP A 46 3.36 -3.36 20.71
CA ASP A 46 4.23 -4.50 21.03
C ASP A 46 3.34 -5.59 21.67
N GLN A 47 3.08 -6.67 20.92
CA GLN A 47 2.49 -7.92 21.44
C GLN A 47 3.48 -9.08 21.26
#